data_AF-A0A7J5H816-F1
#
_entry.id   AF-A0A7J5H816-F1
#
_cell.length_a   1.000
_cell.length_b   1.000
_cell.length_c   1.000
_cell.angle_alpha   90.00
_cell.angle_beta   90.00
_cell.angle_gamma   90.00
#
_symmetry.space_group_name_H-M   'P 1'
#
loop_
_entity.id
_entity.type
_entity.pdbx_description
1 polymer ?
#
loop_
_entity_poly.entity_id
_entity_poly.type
_entity_poly.pdbx_seq_one_letter_code
_entity_poly.pdbx_strand_id
1 'polypeptide(L)'
;MSKDDFLSDENVQNFIVWMRQKLDGEFKHCYIKQDTKKDWECCSIYDAYTQYDWAFHIGEKEISGGVIEETKGHDFVQNSQCLNRLSELLKESIEKGDNELCQEVCLSILEWGGVLYRNERKIKELGNSLIQYLEEAKEQLNFDGIRENYQTSSGQIIYMNAGFSKIYSLYIDNFIIYDSRVGAALGLLVKRWDEERGALGIPRILAFAYGNSRGNINRNPNCKGDKSQFLLLRSGNRYNNHIENNLKANWLLGKVLKCGKSKFNSEENPLRALEAALFMIGYSMPNNEVR
;
A
#
# COMPACT_ATOMS: atom_id res chain seq x y z
N MET A 1 3.43 6.89 20.12
CA MET A 1 4.51 7.10 19.15
C MET A 1 4.00 8.07 18.11
N SER A 2 4.54 9.28 18.09
CA SER A 2 4.27 10.26 17.03
C SER A 2 5.03 9.91 15.75
N LYS A 3 4.69 10.57 14.66
CA LYS A 3 5.47 10.53 13.41
C LYS A 3 6.90 11.03 13.62
N ASP A 4 7.07 12.09 14.40
CA ASP A 4 8.40 12.65 14.68
C ASP A 4 9.23 11.70 15.55
N ASP A 5 8.62 11.00 16.51
CA ASP A 5 9.30 9.94 17.30
C ASP A 5 9.78 8.82 16.36
N PHE A 6 8.91 8.38 15.44
CA PHE A 6 9.24 7.33 14.48
C PHE A 6 10.37 7.77 13.54
N LEU A 7 10.27 8.98 12.98
CA LEU A 7 11.26 9.48 12.05
C LEU A 7 12.57 9.87 12.74
N SER A 8 12.59 10.23 14.02
CA SER A 8 13.82 10.59 14.75
C SER A 8 14.59 9.39 15.29
N ASP A 9 13.99 8.19 15.28
CA ASP A 9 14.68 6.95 15.66
C ASP A 9 15.91 6.70 14.77
N GLU A 10 17.03 6.37 15.42
CA GLU A 10 18.34 6.18 14.76
C GLU A 10 18.31 5.08 13.68
N ASN A 11 17.63 3.96 13.96
CA ASN A 11 17.51 2.88 12.99
C ASN A 11 16.68 3.31 11.78
N VAL A 12 15.60 4.07 12.02
CA VAL A 12 14.76 4.59 10.94
C VAL A 12 15.53 5.59 10.08
N GLN A 13 16.30 6.51 10.68
CA GLN A 13 17.16 7.44 9.93
C GLN A 13 18.21 6.71 9.09
N ASN A 14 18.91 5.76 9.68
CA ASN A 14 19.92 4.96 8.97
C ASN A 14 19.30 4.15 7.83
N PHE A 15 18.12 3.58 8.04
CA PHE A 15 17.37 2.88 6.99
C PHE A 15 16.91 3.82 5.87
N ILE A 16 16.45 5.04 6.19
CA ILE A 16 16.09 6.05 5.19
C ILE A 16 17.30 6.41 4.32
N VAL A 17 18.46 6.66 4.93
CA VAL A 17 19.70 6.96 4.19
C VAL A 17 20.07 5.81 3.26
N TRP A 18 20.00 4.57 3.75
CA TRP A 18 20.27 3.38 2.96
C TRP A 18 19.28 3.20 1.81
N MET A 19 17.96 3.23 2.08
CA MET A 19 16.92 3.01 1.07
C MET A 19 17.01 4.03 -0.06
N ARG A 20 17.40 5.28 0.26
CA ARG A 20 17.63 6.32 -0.74
C ARG A 20 18.72 5.98 -1.74
N GLN A 21 19.82 5.37 -1.28
CA GLN A 21 20.88 4.90 -2.18
C GLN A 21 20.38 3.81 -3.13
N LYS A 22 19.38 3.01 -2.70
CA LYS A 22 18.78 1.93 -3.48
C LYS A 22 17.67 2.39 -4.43
N LEU A 23 17.20 3.65 -4.32
CA LEU A 23 16.16 4.18 -5.22
C LEU A 23 16.61 4.12 -6.68
N ASP A 24 17.77 4.73 -6.96
CA ASP A 24 18.37 4.76 -8.29
C ASP A 24 19.64 3.91 -8.39
N GLY A 25 20.19 3.47 -7.26
CA GLY A 25 21.39 2.64 -7.17
C GLY A 25 21.08 1.14 -7.15
N GLU A 26 22.12 0.34 -6.91
CA GLU A 26 22.05 -1.12 -7.03
C GLU A 26 21.08 -1.74 -6.01
N PHE A 27 20.02 -2.36 -6.54
CA PHE A 27 19.11 -3.24 -5.83
C PHE A 27 18.64 -4.33 -6.80
N LYS A 28 19.23 -5.52 -6.69
CA LYS A 28 18.89 -6.65 -7.57
C LYS A 28 17.79 -7.51 -7.00
N HIS A 29 16.69 -7.71 -7.68
CA HIS A 29 15.63 -8.64 -7.25
C HIS A 29 15.01 -9.31 -8.47
N CYS A 30 14.64 -10.58 -8.36
CA CYS A 30 14.01 -11.31 -9.45
C CYS A 30 13.06 -12.40 -8.94
N TYR A 31 12.11 -12.79 -9.80
CA TYR A 31 11.20 -13.90 -9.59
C TYR A 31 10.55 -14.33 -10.91
N ILE A 32 9.89 -15.50 -10.90
CA ILE A 32 9.06 -15.95 -12.01
C ILE A 32 7.61 -15.52 -11.76
N LYS A 33 7.03 -14.75 -12.70
CA LYS A 33 5.59 -14.39 -12.66
C LYS A 33 4.75 -15.65 -12.89
N GLN A 34 3.89 -16.00 -11.92
CA GLN A 34 3.16 -17.27 -11.97
C GLN A 34 2.10 -17.34 -13.07
N ASP A 35 1.54 -16.20 -13.47
CA ASP A 35 0.51 -16.06 -14.50
C ASP A 35 1.10 -16.18 -15.91
N THR A 36 2.22 -15.51 -16.18
CA THR A 36 2.86 -15.48 -17.51
C THR A 36 3.99 -16.48 -17.68
N LYS A 37 4.48 -17.07 -16.59
CA LYS A 37 5.69 -17.92 -16.54
C LYS A 37 6.97 -17.24 -17.04
N LYS A 38 6.98 -15.91 -17.06
CA LYS A 38 8.14 -15.11 -17.47
C LYS A 38 8.97 -14.70 -16.27
N ASP A 39 10.27 -14.57 -16.49
CA ASP A 39 11.18 -13.95 -15.54
C ASP A 39 10.86 -12.45 -15.43
N TRP A 40 10.90 -11.94 -14.20
CA TRP A 40 10.87 -10.53 -13.88
C TRP A 40 12.10 -10.24 -13.03
N GLU A 41 12.80 -9.16 -13.32
CA GLU A 41 13.99 -8.74 -12.57
C GLU A 41 14.11 -7.23 -12.54
N CYS A 42 14.72 -6.67 -11.49
CA CYS A 42 15.10 -5.27 -11.46
C CYS A 42 16.52 -5.10 -10.91
N CYS A 43 17.15 -3.99 -11.28
CA CYS A 43 18.50 -3.60 -10.85
C CYS A 43 18.54 -2.39 -9.91
N SER A 44 17.39 -1.72 -9.72
CA SER A 44 17.15 -0.65 -8.73
C SER A 44 15.68 -0.65 -8.32
N ILE A 45 15.31 0.12 -7.29
CA ILE A 45 13.89 0.30 -6.92
C ILE A 45 13.15 1.07 -8.02
N TYR A 46 13.78 2.07 -8.64
CA TYR A 46 13.18 2.80 -9.76
C TYR A 46 12.98 1.92 -11.00
N ASP A 47 13.92 1.02 -11.30
CA ASP A 47 13.76 0.05 -12.38
C ASP A 47 12.55 -0.86 -12.15
N ALA A 48 12.30 -1.29 -10.90
CA ALA A 48 11.09 -2.04 -10.56
C ALA A 48 9.79 -1.26 -10.86
N TYR A 49 9.79 0.06 -10.68
CA TYR A 49 8.69 0.94 -11.10
C TYR A 49 8.54 0.97 -12.62
N THR A 50 9.62 1.14 -13.38
CA THR A 50 9.55 1.18 -14.85
C THR A 50 9.06 -0.13 -15.47
N GLN A 51 9.15 -1.23 -14.72
CA GLN A 51 8.67 -2.55 -15.10
C GLN A 51 7.31 -2.89 -14.46
N TYR A 52 6.56 -1.89 -14.00
CA TYR A 52 5.23 -2.09 -13.46
C TYR A 52 4.31 -2.77 -14.48
N ASP A 53 3.73 -3.88 -14.07
CA ASP A 53 2.86 -4.69 -14.91
C ASP A 53 1.85 -5.47 -14.06
N TRP A 54 0.65 -4.89 -13.95
CA TRP A 54 -0.48 -5.47 -13.24
C TRP A 54 -1.80 -5.15 -13.94
N ALA A 55 -2.39 -6.20 -14.51
CA ALA A 55 -3.65 -6.13 -15.21
C ALA A 55 -4.81 -5.76 -14.28
N PHE A 56 -5.63 -4.81 -14.71
CA PHE A 56 -6.89 -4.43 -14.10
C PHE A 56 -8.01 -4.39 -15.14
N HIS A 57 -9.24 -4.52 -14.66
CA HIS A 57 -10.46 -4.37 -15.45
C HIS A 57 -11.58 -3.84 -14.56
N ILE A 58 -12.33 -2.88 -15.07
CA ILE A 58 -13.58 -2.40 -14.51
C ILE A 58 -14.61 -2.51 -15.63
N GLY A 59 -15.71 -3.22 -15.38
CA GLY A 59 -16.82 -3.31 -16.33
C GLY A 59 -17.56 -1.98 -16.47
N GLU A 60 -18.13 -1.74 -17.64
CA GLU A 60 -19.04 -0.60 -17.88
C GLU A 60 -20.22 -0.68 -16.91
N LYS A 61 -20.59 0.47 -16.34
CA LYS A 61 -21.77 0.59 -15.49
C LYS A 61 -22.32 2.01 -15.46
N GLU A 62 -23.65 2.09 -15.40
CA GLU A 62 -24.35 3.31 -15.03
C GLU A 62 -24.14 3.57 -13.52
N ILE A 63 -23.92 4.83 -13.20
CA ILE A 63 -23.82 5.35 -11.84
C ILE A 63 -24.72 6.58 -11.74
N SER A 64 -25.15 6.91 -10.53
CA SER A 64 -25.95 8.11 -10.25
C SER A 64 -25.35 9.42 -10.83
N GLY A 65 -24.02 9.49 -10.95
CA GLY A 65 -23.27 10.61 -11.54
C GLY A 65 -22.92 10.50 -13.04
N GLY A 66 -23.44 9.52 -13.78
CA GLY A 66 -23.13 9.30 -15.21
C GLY A 66 -22.79 7.85 -15.55
N VAL A 67 -21.70 7.63 -16.28
CA VAL A 67 -21.24 6.29 -16.67
C VAL A 67 -19.77 6.13 -16.32
N ILE A 68 -19.41 4.99 -15.73
CA ILE A 68 -18.04 4.51 -15.72
C ILE A 68 -17.89 3.61 -16.95
N GLU A 69 -17.15 4.09 -17.94
CA GLU A 69 -16.87 3.33 -19.16
C GLU A 69 -16.00 2.10 -18.84
N GLU A 70 -16.16 1.04 -19.65
CA GLU A 70 -15.29 -0.14 -19.53
C GLU A 70 -13.82 0.29 -19.65
N THR A 71 -13.03 0.00 -18.61
CA THR A 71 -11.62 0.38 -18.57
C THR A 71 -10.78 -0.83 -18.21
N LYS A 72 -9.73 -1.10 -18.99
CA LYS A 72 -8.73 -2.14 -18.74
C LYS A 72 -7.35 -1.66 -19.12
N GLY A 73 -6.35 -2.21 -18.46
CA GLY A 73 -4.95 -1.90 -18.71
C GLY A 73 -4.05 -2.73 -17.83
N HIS A 74 -2.76 -2.49 -17.90
CA HIS A 74 -1.78 -3.24 -17.10
C HIS A 74 -0.55 -2.43 -16.71
N ASP A 75 -0.15 -1.45 -17.52
CA ASP A 75 0.98 -0.59 -17.21
C ASP A 75 0.63 0.49 -16.16
N PHE A 76 1.65 1.20 -15.69
CA PHE A 76 1.49 2.22 -14.65
C PHE A 76 0.67 3.42 -15.11
N VAL A 77 0.81 3.84 -16.37
CA VAL A 77 0.14 5.04 -16.91
C VAL A 77 -1.37 4.77 -17.00
N GLN A 78 -1.75 3.62 -17.55
CA GLN A 78 -3.14 3.17 -17.64
C GLN A 78 -3.78 3.02 -16.25
N ASN A 79 -3.04 2.43 -15.30
CA ASN A 79 -3.51 2.33 -13.91
C ASN A 79 -3.69 3.73 -13.29
N SER A 80 -2.73 4.63 -13.47
CA SER A 80 -2.78 5.98 -12.91
C SER A 80 -3.95 6.79 -13.47
N GLN A 81 -4.21 6.71 -14.78
CA GLN A 81 -5.36 7.36 -15.41
C GLN A 81 -6.69 6.86 -14.83
N CYS A 82 -6.85 5.54 -14.70
CA CYS A 82 -8.03 4.93 -14.10
C CYS A 82 -8.22 5.36 -12.63
N LEU A 83 -7.16 5.29 -11.83
CA LEU A 83 -7.20 5.67 -10.42
C LEU A 83 -7.44 7.17 -10.21
N ASN A 84 -6.87 8.04 -11.05
CA ASN A 84 -7.11 9.48 -10.99
C ASN A 84 -8.59 9.78 -11.23
N ARG A 85 -9.20 9.15 -12.24
CA ARG A 85 -10.63 9.31 -12.52
C ARG A 85 -11.50 8.83 -11.34
N LEU A 86 -11.19 7.67 -10.75
CA LEU A 86 -11.91 7.17 -9.57
C LEU A 86 -11.70 8.06 -8.34
N SER A 87 -10.50 8.61 -8.17
CA SER A 87 -10.19 9.56 -7.09
C SER A 87 -11.01 10.85 -7.22
N GLU A 88 -11.08 11.42 -8.43
CA GLU A 88 -11.88 12.62 -8.71
C GLU A 88 -13.36 12.38 -8.38
N LEU A 89 -13.94 11.30 -8.92
CA LEU A 89 -15.33 10.94 -8.65
C LEU A 89 -15.60 10.69 -7.16
N LEU A 90 -14.67 10.04 -6.44
CA LEU A 90 -14.82 9.79 -5.01
C LEU A 90 -14.83 11.11 -4.24
N LYS A 91 -13.86 11.99 -4.49
CA LYS A 91 -13.77 13.30 -3.84
C LYS A 91 -14.99 14.17 -4.16
N GLU A 92 -15.41 14.21 -5.41
CA GLU A 92 -16.61 14.94 -5.86
C GLU A 92 -17.88 14.43 -5.18
N SER A 93 -18.06 13.11 -5.08
CA SER A 93 -19.24 12.51 -4.42
C SER A 93 -19.31 12.87 -2.93
N ILE A 94 -18.17 12.88 -2.24
CA ILE A 94 -18.06 13.28 -0.84
C ILE A 94 -18.38 14.77 -0.68
N GLU A 95 -17.77 15.63 -1.50
CA GLU A 95 -17.99 17.08 -1.47
C GLU A 95 -19.45 17.48 -1.73
N LYS A 96 -20.16 16.73 -2.59
CA LYS A 96 -21.57 16.96 -2.90
C LYS A 96 -22.54 16.28 -1.93
N GLY A 97 -22.06 15.45 -1.01
CA GLY A 97 -22.92 14.66 -0.13
C GLY A 97 -23.70 13.54 -0.85
N ASP A 98 -23.22 13.10 -2.02
CA ASP A 98 -23.86 12.08 -2.84
C ASP A 98 -23.42 10.67 -2.38
N ASN A 99 -24.15 10.13 -1.40
CA ASN A 99 -23.86 8.81 -0.85
C ASN A 99 -24.00 7.67 -1.87
N GLU A 100 -24.91 7.80 -2.84
CA GLU A 100 -25.13 6.76 -3.85
C GLU A 100 -23.91 6.69 -4.76
N LEU A 101 -23.49 7.83 -5.32
CA LEU A 101 -22.29 7.92 -6.14
C LEU A 101 -21.05 7.49 -5.34
N CYS A 102 -20.91 7.94 -4.10
CA CYS A 102 -19.79 7.57 -3.23
C CYS A 102 -19.71 6.05 -3.04
N GLN A 103 -20.85 5.39 -2.86
CA GLN A 103 -20.92 3.94 -2.72
C GLN A 103 -20.50 3.24 -4.03
N GLU A 104 -21.04 3.68 -5.17
CA GLU A 104 -20.74 3.11 -6.50
C GLU A 104 -19.25 3.24 -6.86
N VAL A 105 -18.65 4.40 -6.57
CA VAL A 105 -17.21 4.65 -6.79
C VAL A 105 -16.37 3.78 -5.85
N CYS A 106 -16.72 3.67 -4.57
CA CYS A 106 -16.04 2.77 -3.64
C CYS A 106 -16.05 1.31 -4.11
N LEU A 107 -17.19 0.82 -4.61
CA LEU A 107 -17.29 -0.52 -5.18
C LEU A 107 -16.42 -0.68 -6.43
N SER A 108 -16.35 0.35 -7.28
CA SER A 108 -15.52 0.34 -8.49
C SER A 108 -14.02 0.36 -8.19
N ILE A 109 -13.59 1.05 -7.13
CA ILE A 109 -12.21 0.98 -6.61
C ILE A 109 -11.86 -0.43 -6.12
N LEU A 110 -12.81 -1.10 -5.47
CA LEU A 110 -12.60 -2.47 -5.00
C LEU A 110 -12.59 -3.48 -6.17
N GLU A 111 -13.39 -3.24 -7.21
CA GLU A 111 -13.37 -4.02 -8.45
C GLU A 111 -12.05 -3.87 -9.18
N TRP A 112 -11.60 -2.62 -9.43
CA TRP A 112 -10.27 -2.32 -9.97
C TRP A 112 -9.21 -3.14 -9.25
N GLY A 113 -9.20 -3.08 -7.92
CA GLY A 113 -8.24 -3.77 -7.06
C GLY A 113 -8.33 -5.30 -7.04
N GLY A 114 -9.31 -5.91 -7.70
CA GLY A 114 -9.59 -7.36 -7.62
C GLY A 114 -10.00 -7.81 -6.21
N VAL A 115 -10.56 -6.90 -5.40
CA VAL A 115 -10.88 -7.11 -3.99
C VAL A 115 -12.32 -6.76 -3.63
N LEU A 116 -13.21 -6.64 -4.61
CA LEU A 116 -14.65 -6.42 -4.40
C LEU A 116 -15.24 -7.46 -3.46
N TYR A 117 -14.99 -8.74 -3.75
CA TYR A 117 -15.45 -9.85 -2.91
C TYR A 117 -14.90 -9.72 -1.48
N ARG A 118 -15.80 -9.85 -0.49
CA ARG A 118 -15.61 -9.63 0.97
C ARG A 118 -15.57 -8.18 1.44
N ASN A 119 -15.35 -7.21 0.56
CA ASN A 119 -15.35 -5.79 0.94
C ASN A 119 -16.65 -5.08 0.60
N GLU A 120 -17.35 -5.53 -0.45
CA GLU A 120 -18.63 -4.93 -0.88
C GLU A 120 -19.67 -4.85 0.24
N ARG A 121 -19.73 -5.87 1.10
CA ARG A 121 -20.70 -5.92 2.19
C ARG A 121 -20.47 -4.76 3.15
N LYS A 122 -19.21 -4.48 3.50
CA LYS A 122 -18.89 -3.41 4.44
C LYS A 122 -19.27 -2.04 3.88
N ILE A 123 -19.06 -1.83 2.58
CA ILE A 123 -19.47 -0.60 1.88
C ILE A 123 -21.01 -0.47 1.89
N LYS A 124 -21.73 -1.53 1.54
CA LYS A 124 -23.21 -1.55 1.54
C LYS A 124 -23.80 -1.39 2.96
N GLU A 125 -23.18 -1.97 3.98
CA GLU A 125 -23.58 -1.84 5.39
C GLU A 125 -23.43 -0.42 5.93
N LEU A 126 -22.45 0.34 5.42
CA LEU A 126 -22.28 1.75 5.81
C LEU A 126 -23.43 2.63 5.27
N GLY A 127 -23.98 2.28 4.11
CA GLY A 127 -25.14 2.95 3.51
C GLY A 127 -25.03 4.48 3.54
N ASN A 128 -26.06 5.14 4.06
CA ASN A 128 -26.14 6.60 4.14
C ASN A 128 -25.10 7.26 5.08
N SER A 129 -24.40 6.47 5.91
CA SER A 129 -23.30 6.97 6.75
C SER A 129 -21.92 6.81 6.09
N LEU A 130 -21.85 6.33 4.84
CA LEU A 130 -20.58 6.07 4.16
C LEU A 130 -19.70 7.32 4.07
N ILE A 131 -20.25 8.44 3.61
CA ILE A 131 -19.48 9.69 3.49
C ILE A 131 -18.94 10.12 4.85
N GLN A 132 -19.81 10.23 5.86
CA GLN A 132 -19.40 10.59 7.22
C GLN A 132 -18.32 9.63 7.76
N TYR A 133 -18.49 8.33 7.54
CA TYR A 133 -17.50 7.33 7.94
C TYR A 133 -16.14 7.56 7.26
N LEU A 134 -16.12 7.89 5.97
CA LEU A 134 -14.87 8.15 5.24
C LEU A 134 -14.19 9.44 5.70
N GLU A 135 -14.96 10.50 5.97
CA GLU A 135 -14.44 11.76 6.52
C GLU A 135 -13.80 11.54 7.89
N GLU A 136 -14.49 10.86 8.80
CA GLU A 136 -13.95 10.53 10.12
C GLU A 136 -12.75 9.57 10.01
N ALA A 137 -12.77 8.61 9.08
CA ALA A 137 -11.62 7.75 8.82
C ALA A 137 -10.41 8.58 8.34
N LYS A 138 -10.62 9.57 7.45
CA LYS A 138 -9.57 10.48 6.97
C LYS A 138 -8.97 11.28 8.11
N GLU A 139 -9.76 11.81 9.04
CA GLU A 139 -9.26 12.50 10.23
C GLU A 139 -8.38 11.59 11.10
N GLN A 140 -8.83 10.36 11.34
CA GLN A 140 -8.09 9.39 12.15
C GLN A 140 -6.78 8.96 11.47
N LEU A 141 -6.77 8.82 10.15
CA LEU A 141 -5.63 8.35 9.35
C LEU A 141 -4.65 9.47 8.95
N ASN A 142 -5.06 10.73 8.97
CA ASN A 142 -4.17 11.88 8.79
C ASN A 142 -3.49 12.34 10.08
N PHE A 143 -3.78 11.69 11.20
CA PHE A 143 -3.14 12.02 12.47
C PHE A 143 -1.65 11.63 12.45
N ASP A 144 -0.77 12.56 12.85
CA ASP A 144 0.68 12.37 12.92
C ASP A 144 1.12 11.55 14.16
N GLY A 145 0.42 10.46 14.45
CA GLY A 145 0.75 9.55 15.54
C GLY A 145 -0.03 8.24 15.52
N ILE A 146 0.45 7.27 16.30
CA ILE A 146 -0.21 5.99 16.48
C ILE A 146 -1.16 6.05 17.67
N ARG A 147 -2.44 5.75 17.41
CA ARG A 147 -3.50 5.66 18.42
C ARG A 147 -3.67 4.23 18.90
N GLU A 148 -4.14 4.09 20.14
CA GLU A 148 -4.52 2.79 20.69
C GLU A 148 -5.74 2.19 20.00
N ASN A 149 -6.68 3.04 19.55
CA ASN A 149 -7.88 2.64 18.83
C ASN A 149 -8.19 3.64 17.72
N TYR A 150 -8.68 3.15 16.59
CA TYR A 150 -9.17 3.95 15.47
C TYR A 150 -10.65 3.69 15.31
N GLN A 151 -11.46 4.69 15.62
CA GLN A 151 -12.92 4.60 15.58
C GLN A 151 -13.54 5.95 15.21
N THR A 152 -14.76 5.90 14.69
CA THR A 152 -15.64 7.04 14.48
C THR A 152 -16.09 7.66 15.80
N SER A 153 -16.66 8.85 15.74
CA SER A 153 -17.38 9.53 16.82
C SER A 153 -18.50 8.67 17.41
N SER A 154 -19.15 7.84 16.56
CA SER A 154 -20.18 6.87 16.95
C SER A 154 -19.63 5.56 17.54
N GLY A 155 -18.31 5.42 17.69
CA GLY A 155 -17.66 4.23 18.24
C GLY A 155 -17.52 3.07 17.24
N GLN A 156 -17.81 3.29 15.95
CA GLN A 156 -17.56 2.31 14.92
C GLN A 156 -16.07 2.21 14.60
N ILE A 157 -15.51 1.01 14.67
CA ILE A 157 -14.10 0.76 14.34
C ILE A 157 -13.80 1.14 12.88
N ILE A 158 -12.70 1.86 12.66
CA ILE A 158 -12.18 2.14 11.31
C ILE A 158 -11.66 0.83 10.72
N TYR A 159 -12.35 0.40 9.67
CA TYR A 159 -12.06 -0.81 8.91
C TYR A 159 -10.82 -0.61 8.05
N MET A 160 -9.85 -1.52 8.15
CA MET A 160 -8.63 -1.46 7.35
C MET A 160 -8.21 -2.85 6.88
N ASN A 161 -8.11 -2.99 5.55
CA ASN A 161 -7.49 -4.12 4.89
C ASN A 161 -6.95 -3.64 3.53
N ALA A 162 -6.45 -4.56 2.70
CA ALA A 162 -5.92 -4.23 1.38
C ALA A 162 -6.95 -3.61 0.41
N GLY A 163 -8.25 -3.76 0.65
CA GLY A 163 -9.32 -3.12 -0.13
C GLY A 163 -9.60 -1.70 0.35
N PHE A 164 -9.80 -1.52 1.66
CA PHE A 164 -10.03 -0.20 2.22
C PHE A 164 -8.81 0.72 2.13
N SER A 165 -7.57 0.20 2.17
CA SER A 165 -6.38 1.00 1.89
C SER A 165 -6.38 1.59 0.47
N LYS A 166 -7.06 0.94 -0.51
CA LYS A 166 -7.24 1.50 -1.86
C LYS A 166 -8.18 2.70 -1.85
N ILE A 167 -9.34 2.55 -1.22
CA ILE A 167 -10.31 3.64 -1.06
C ILE A 167 -9.64 4.84 -0.35
N TYR A 168 -8.97 4.58 0.76
CA TYR A 168 -8.25 5.62 1.50
C TYR A 168 -7.13 6.24 0.68
N SER A 169 -6.37 5.48 -0.12
CA SER A 169 -5.30 6.03 -0.96
C SER A 169 -5.79 6.95 -2.09
N LEU A 170 -7.07 6.86 -2.45
CA LEU A 170 -7.70 7.71 -3.46
C LEU A 170 -8.40 8.91 -2.82
N TYR A 171 -8.85 8.79 -1.57
CA TYR A 171 -9.50 9.89 -0.86
C TYR A 171 -8.51 10.79 -0.09
N ILE A 172 -7.48 10.20 0.51
CA ILE A 172 -6.52 10.84 1.41
C ILE A 172 -5.23 11.14 0.66
N ASP A 173 -4.80 12.40 0.68
CA ASP A 173 -3.58 12.81 0.00
C ASP A 173 -2.33 12.18 0.67
N ASN A 174 -1.36 11.79 -0.16
CA ASN A 174 -0.11 11.14 0.29
C ASN A 174 -0.31 9.86 1.12
N PHE A 175 -1.38 9.12 0.87
CA PHE A 175 -1.68 7.86 1.54
C PHE A 175 -1.50 6.68 0.58
N ILE A 176 -0.64 5.73 0.92
CA ILE A 176 -0.33 4.58 0.08
C ILE A 176 -1.34 3.43 0.23
N ILE A 177 -1.50 2.64 -0.83
CA ILE A 177 -2.10 1.32 -0.78
C ILE A 177 -1.16 0.38 -0.04
N TYR A 178 -1.43 0.16 1.24
CA TYR A 178 -0.71 -0.86 2.01
C TYR A 178 -1.38 -2.22 1.85
N ASP A 179 -0.89 -2.99 0.88
CA ASP A 179 -1.35 -4.36 0.65
C ASP A 179 -0.29 -5.40 1.02
N SER A 180 -0.59 -6.68 0.76
CA SER A 180 0.33 -7.78 1.03
C SER A 180 1.68 -7.68 0.30
N ARG A 181 1.72 -7.10 -0.91
CA ARG A 181 2.96 -6.97 -1.68
C ARG A 181 3.80 -5.85 -1.12
N VAL A 182 3.21 -4.68 -0.88
CA VAL A 182 3.92 -3.53 -0.28
C VAL A 182 4.52 -3.90 1.08
N GLY A 183 3.76 -4.57 1.95
CA GLY A 183 4.30 -5.05 3.23
C GLY A 183 5.45 -6.07 3.08
N ALA A 184 5.36 -6.98 2.09
CA ALA A 184 6.44 -7.93 1.81
C ALA A 184 7.71 -7.24 1.28
N ALA A 185 7.56 -6.26 0.39
CA ALA A 185 8.68 -5.49 -0.15
C ALA A 185 9.41 -4.67 0.92
N LEU A 186 8.67 -4.02 1.82
CA LEU A 186 9.27 -3.32 2.96
C LEU A 186 10.04 -4.30 3.87
N GLY A 187 9.48 -5.49 4.14
CA GLY A 187 10.18 -6.53 4.88
C GLY A 187 11.49 -6.96 4.21
N LEU A 188 11.47 -7.18 2.88
CA LEU A 188 12.66 -7.51 2.09
C LEU A 188 13.72 -6.40 2.14
N LEU A 189 13.31 -5.14 2.00
CA LEU A 189 14.21 -3.98 2.05
C LEU A 189 14.88 -3.86 3.41
N VAL A 190 14.12 -3.98 4.51
CA VAL A 190 14.65 -3.93 5.87
C VAL A 190 15.61 -5.09 6.12
N LYS A 191 15.30 -6.29 5.62
CA LYS A 191 16.18 -7.45 5.72
C LYS A 191 17.51 -7.22 5.00
N ARG A 192 17.49 -6.71 3.77
CA ARG A 192 18.73 -6.41 3.02
C ARG A 192 19.56 -5.32 3.67
N TRP A 193 18.91 -4.30 4.22
CA TRP A 193 19.58 -3.30 5.02
C TRP A 193 20.25 -3.91 6.25
N ASP A 194 19.57 -4.84 6.93
CA ASP A 194 20.14 -5.58 8.07
C ASP A 194 21.33 -6.44 7.66
N GLU A 195 21.24 -7.15 6.55
CA GLU A 195 22.33 -7.96 5.99
C GLU A 195 23.56 -7.08 5.64
N GLU A 196 23.37 -5.95 4.96
CA GLU A 196 24.45 -5.04 4.55
C GLU A 196 25.17 -4.37 5.74
N ARG A 197 24.50 -4.22 6.89
CA ARG A 197 25.12 -3.72 8.13
C ARG A 197 25.68 -4.83 9.03
N GLY A 198 25.74 -6.08 8.55
CA GLY A 198 26.33 -7.21 9.25
C GLY A 198 25.36 -8.07 10.08
N ALA A 199 24.08 -8.10 9.71
CA ALA A 199 23.02 -8.91 10.34
C ALA A 199 22.89 -8.70 11.86
N LEU A 200 22.85 -7.43 12.28
CA LEU A 200 22.78 -7.04 13.69
C LEU A 200 21.39 -7.27 14.32
N GLY A 201 20.40 -7.66 13.51
CA GLY A 201 19.06 -8.01 13.92
C GLY A 201 18.05 -6.89 13.70
N ILE A 202 16.91 -7.24 13.11
CA ILE A 202 15.90 -6.29 12.64
C ILE A 202 15.27 -5.52 13.82
N PRO A 203 15.38 -4.18 13.84
CA PRO A 203 14.73 -3.35 14.85
C PRO A 203 13.21 -3.45 14.75
N ARG A 204 12.53 -3.66 15.88
CA ARG A 204 11.07 -3.82 15.93
C ARG A 204 10.31 -2.64 15.28
N ILE A 205 10.87 -1.44 15.32
CA ILE A 205 10.27 -0.24 14.72
C ILE A 205 10.20 -0.31 13.18
N LEU A 206 11.10 -1.07 12.55
CA LEU A 206 11.16 -1.34 11.11
C LEU A 206 10.57 -2.70 10.73
N ALA A 207 10.05 -3.48 11.68
CA ALA A 207 9.46 -4.78 11.44
C ALA A 207 8.03 -4.65 10.85
N PHE A 208 7.96 -4.23 9.59
CA PHE A 208 6.71 -4.02 8.87
C PHE A 208 5.90 -5.31 8.72
N ALA A 209 4.62 -5.26 9.07
CA ALA A 209 3.72 -6.39 8.92
C ALA A 209 3.39 -6.63 7.43
N TYR A 210 3.23 -7.90 7.05
CA TYR A 210 2.95 -8.32 5.68
C TYR A 210 1.66 -9.14 5.57
N GLY A 211 1.12 -9.30 4.37
CA GLY A 211 -0.06 -10.12 4.12
C GLY A 211 0.27 -11.41 3.37
N ASN A 212 -0.49 -12.48 3.62
CA ASN A 212 -0.40 -13.69 2.79
C ASN A 212 -0.93 -13.43 1.37
N SER A 213 -0.41 -14.18 0.41
CA SER A 213 -0.98 -14.19 -0.94
C SER A 213 -2.31 -14.96 -0.96
N ARG A 214 -3.19 -14.65 -1.92
CA ARG A 214 -4.43 -15.42 -2.15
C ARG A 214 -4.18 -16.78 -2.83
N GLY A 215 -2.92 -17.12 -3.16
CA GLY A 215 -2.54 -18.36 -3.82
C GLY A 215 -1.19 -18.89 -3.32
N ASN A 216 -0.44 -19.56 -4.19
CA ASN A 216 0.81 -20.24 -3.84
C ASN A 216 2.06 -19.35 -4.00
N ILE A 217 1.89 -18.02 -4.00
CA ILE A 217 3.02 -17.09 -4.09
C ILE A 217 3.54 -16.80 -2.68
N ASN A 218 4.85 -16.98 -2.47
CA ASN A 218 5.48 -16.67 -1.21
C ASN A 218 5.61 -15.15 -1.04
N ARG A 219 4.92 -14.60 -0.04
CA ARG A 219 5.05 -13.18 0.38
C ARG A 219 5.68 -13.02 1.76
N ASN A 220 6.19 -14.10 2.34
CA ASN A 220 6.78 -14.07 3.67
C ASN A 220 8.24 -13.55 3.60
N PRO A 221 8.54 -12.38 4.19
CA PRO A 221 9.91 -11.87 4.23
C PRO A 221 10.80 -12.60 5.24
N ASN A 222 10.24 -13.39 6.17
CA ASN A 222 11.02 -14.15 7.16
C ASN A 222 11.76 -15.34 6.53
N CYS A 223 12.99 -15.65 7.02
CA CYS A 223 13.67 -16.89 6.68
C CYS A 223 13.02 -18.11 7.31
N LYS A 224 13.23 -19.29 6.71
CA LYS A 224 12.91 -20.55 7.39
C LYS A 224 13.80 -20.66 8.64
N GLY A 225 13.18 -20.81 9.80
CA GLY A 225 13.88 -20.96 11.09
C GLY A 225 14.04 -19.67 11.89
N ASP A 226 13.75 -18.50 11.32
CA ASP A 226 13.72 -17.26 12.10
C ASP A 226 12.50 -17.24 13.03
N LYS A 227 12.71 -16.78 14.28
CA LYS A 227 11.60 -16.37 15.15
C LYS A 227 10.88 -15.24 14.43
N SER A 228 9.58 -15.38 14.14
CA SER A 228 8.73 -14.47 13.37
C SER A 228 9.07 -12.97 13.56
N GLN A 229 10.02 -12.45 12.77
CA GLN A 229 10.53 -11.09 12.89
C GLN A 229 9.51 -10.10 12.32
N PHE A 230 8.96 -10.44 11.16
CA PHE A 230 7.85 -9.73 10.54
C PHE A 230 6.52 -10.45 10.81
N LEU A 231 5.54 -9.71 11.33
CA LEU A 231 4.23 -10.26 11.69
C LEU A 231 3.27 -10.24 10.49
N LEU A 232 2.25 -11.10 10.55
CA LEU A 232 1.12 -11.00 9.62
C LEU A 232 0.24 -9.80 9.95
N LEU A 233 -0.27 -9.14 8.90
CA LEU A 233 -1.39 -8.21 8.98
C LEU A 233 -2.58 -8.96 9.58
N ARG A 234 -3.13 -8.42 10.67
CA ARG A 234 -4.22 -9.06 11.38
C ARG A 234 -5.54 -8.61 10.76
N SER A 235 -6.46 -9.55 10.59
CA SER A 235 -7.87 -9.27 10.33
C SER A 235 -8.66 -9.41 11.64
N GLY A 236 -9.76 -8.64 11.79
CA GLY A 236 -10.68 -8.77 12.92
C GLY A 236 -10.87 -7.46 13.72
N ASN A 237 -11.37 -7.58 14.95
CA ASN A 237 -11.91 -6.48 15.76
C ASN A 237 -10.90 -5.39 16.17
N ARG A 238 -9.62 -5.47 15.74
CA ARG A 238 -8.60 -4.44 15.97
C ARG A 238 -7.65 -4.40 14.78
N TYR A 239 -8.00 -3.61 13.76
CA TYR A 239 -7.17 -3.35 12.57
C TYR A 239 -5.93 -2.50 12.84
N ASN A 240 -5.65 -2.18 14.11
CA ASN A 240 -4.58 -1.29 14.55
C ASN A 240 -3.23 -1.66 13.95
N ASN A 241 -2.91 -2.96 13.80
CA ASN A 241 -1.62 -3.34 13.22
C ASN A 241 -1.54 -2.99 11.72
N HIS A 242 -2.61 -3.13 10.95
CA HIS A 242 -2.63 -2.72 9.54
C HIS A 242 -2.54 -1.21 9.43
N ILE A 243 -3.37 -0.49 10.19
CA ILE A 243 -3.36 0.98 10.21
C ILE A 243 -1.98 1.51 10.60
N GLU A 244 -1.41 1.04 11.71
CA GLU A 244 -0.08 1.44 12.17
C GLU A 244 1.01 1.22 11.12
N ASN A 245 1.01 0.05 10.46
CA ASN A 245 1.98 -0.24 9.42
C ASN A 245 1.79 0.64 8.17
N ASN A 246 0.54 0.92 7.78
CA ASN A 246 0.26 1.84 6.69
C ASN A 246 0.74 3.26 7.01
N LEU A 247 0.48 3.77 8.22
CA LEU A 247 0.92 5.10 8.68
C LEU A 247 2.44 5.20 8.71
N LYS A 248 3.12 4.23 9.34
CA LYS A 248 4.59 4.19 9.36
C LYS A 248 5.20 4.14 7.96
N ALA A 249 4.60 3.36 7.06
CA ALA A 249 5.06 3.29 5.67
C ALA A 249 4.84 4.62 4.93
N ASN A 250 3.69 5.29 5.11
CA ASN A 250 3.47 6.63 4.57
C ASN A 250 4.55 7.62 5.04
N TRP A 251 4.84 7.62 6.35
CA TRP A 251 5.85 8.52 6.94
C TRP A 251 7.25 8.21 6.42
N LEU A 252 7.64 6.93 6.41
CA LEU A 252 8.92 6.46 5.93
C LEU A 252 9.13 6.82 4.46
N LEU A 253 8.22 6.40 3.57
CA LEU A 253 8.36 6.61 2.12
C LEU A 253 8.29 8.09 1.76
N GLY A 254 7.40 8.84 2.41
CA GLY A 254 7.35 10.30 2.26
C GLY A 254 8.65 10.97 2.70
N LYS A 255 9.29 10.50 3.78
CA LYS A 255 10.60 11.03 4.21
C LYS A 255 11.73 10.63 3.26
N VAL A 256 11.75 9.40 2.76
CA VAL A 256 12.71 8.91 1.76
C VAL A 256 12.72 9.81 0.52
N LEU A 257 11.55 10.15 -0.01
CA LEU A 257 11.40 11.01 -1.19
C LEU A 257 11.76 12.49 -0.94
N LYS A 258 11.63 12.97 0.31
CA LYS A 258 11.94 14.36 0.69
C LYS A 258 13.42 14.61 0.97
N CYS A 259 14.20 13.58 1.33
CA CYS A 259 15.57 13.80 1.82
C CYS A 259 16.62 14.03 0.71
N GLY A 260 16.22 14.12 -0.56
CA GLY A 260 17.05 14.58 -1.69
C GLY A 260 16.47 14.09 -3.01
N LYS A 261 17.25 14.21 -4.10
CA LYS A 261 16.76 13.89 -5.44
C LYS A 261 16.95 12.40 -5.78
N SER A 262 15.94 11.81 -6.39
CA SER A 262 15.96 10.53 -7.11
C SER A 262 15.14 10.65 -8.40
N LYS A 263 15.19 9.63 -9.27
CA LYS A 263 14.37 9.61 -10.50
C LYS A 263 12.87 9.67 -10.19
N PHE A 264 12.42 9.13 -9.04
CA PHE A 264 11.03 9.23 -8.60
C PHE A 264 10.55 10.68 -8.44
N ASN A 265 11.43 11.63 -8.09
CA ASN A 265 11.03 13.04 -7.92
C ASN A 265 10.62 13.72 -9.24
N SER A 266 10.91 13.11 -10.39
CA SER A 266 10.48 13.59 -11.70
C SER A 266 9.10 13.08 -12.12
N GLU A 267 8.55 12.09 -11.40
CA GLU A 267 7.21 11.56 -11.65
C GLU A 267 6.14 12.54 -11.16
N GLU A 268 4.98 12.56 -11.81
CA GLU A 268 3.85 13.42 -11.42
C GLU A 268 3.40 13.15 -9.97
N ASN A 269 3.41 11.87 -9.57
CA ASN A 269 3.15 11.44 -8.21
C ASN A 269 4.29 10.52 -7.71
N PRO A 270 5.35 11.10 -7.12
CA PRO A 270 6.53 10.34 -6.69
C PRO A 270 6.22 9.24 -5.67
N LEU A 271 5.26 9.48 -4.76
CA LEU A 271 4.89 8.51 -3.75
C LEU A 271 4.14 7.31 -4.36
N ARG A 272 3.23 7.57 -5.32
CA ARG A 272 2.52 6.50 -6.04
C ARG A 272 3.47 5.68 -6.90
N ALA A 273 4.43 6.31 -7.57
CA ALA A 273 5.45 5.61 -8.33
C ALA A 273 6.34 4.72 -7.43
N LEU A 274 6.73 5.21 -6.25
CA LEU A 274 7.47 4.41 -5.28
C LEU A 274 6.63 3.26 -4.71
N GLU A 275 5.36 3.49 -4.39
CA GLU A 275 4.41 2.43 -4.02
C GLU A 275 4.30 1.35 -5.10
N ALA A 276 4.21 1.75 -6.37
CA ALA A 276 4.15 0.84 -7.51
C ALA A 276 5.43 -0.02 -7.65
N ALA A 277 6.62 0.56 -7.43
CA ALA A 277 7.86 -0.23 -7.34
C ALA A 277 7.78 -1.28 -6.22
N LEU A 278 7.34 -0.90 -5.02
CA LEU A 278 7.20 -1.81 -3.89
C LEU A 278 6.17 -2.92 -4.19
N PHE A 279 5.08 -2.58 -4.88
CA PHE A 279 4.08 -3.54 -5.29
C PHE A 279 4.65 -4.60 -6.25
N MET A 280 5.56 -4.22 -7.16
CA MET A 280 6.25 -5.17 -8.04
C MET A 280 7.28 -6.02 -7.27
N ILE A 281 8.17 -5.38 -6.50
CA ILE A 281 9.18 -6.07 -5.67
C ILE A 281 8.52 -7.09 -4.74
N GLY A 282 7.37 -6.72 -4.16
CA GLY A 282 6.60 -7.51 -3.22
C GLY A 282 5.78 -8.65 -3.82
N TYR A 283 5.84 -8.86 -5.15
CA TYR A 283 5.08 -9.93 -5.81
C TYR A 283 5.40 -11.29 -5.20
N SER A 284 6.69 -11.65 -5.19
CA SER A 284 7.23 -12.90 -4.64
C SER A 284 8.54 -12.64 -3.91
N MET A 285 8.67 -13.23 -2.72
CA MET A 285 9.90 -13.25 -1.94
C MET A 285 10.82 -14.36 -2.46
N PRO A 286 12.16 -14.17 -2.38
CA PRO A 286 13.10 -15.23 -2.70
C PRO A 286 12.79 -16.49 -1.87
N ASN A 287 12.89 -17.66 -2.48
CA ASN A 287 12.90 -18.90 -1.71
C ASN A 287 14.14 -18.83 -0.82
N ASN A 288 13.94 -18.71 0.50
CA ASN A 288 15.02 -18.74 1.47
C ASN A 288 15.56 -20.18 1.55
N GLU A 289 16.28 -20.61 0.51
CA GLU A 289 17.26 -21.67 0.63
C GLU A 289 18.46 -21.05 1.33
N VAL A 290 18.78 -21.58 2.50
CA VAL A 290 19.99 -21.26 3.23
C VAL A 290 21.16 -21.51 2.27
N ARG A 291 21.85 -20.46 1.85
CA ARG A 291 23.19 -20.61 1.29
C ARG A 291 24.19 -20.71 2.43
#